data_AF-A0A2D5MKI6-F1
#
_entry.id   AF-A0A2D5MKI6-F1
#
_cell.length_a   1.000
_cell.length_b   1.000
_cell.length_c   1.000
_cell.angle_alpha   90.00
_cell.angle_beta   90.00
_cell.angle_gamma   90.00
#
_symmetry.space_group_name_H-M   'P 1'
#
loop_
_entity.id
_entity.type
_entity.pdbx_description
1 polymer ?
#
loop_
_entity_poly.entity_id
_entity_poly.type
_entity_poly.pdbx_seq_one_letter_code
_entity_poly.pdbx_strand_id
1 'polypeptide(L)'
;MAYIGREPTSGEFKKVDVSSWTFNDSSTSFPLGFQAGEVNQLVVSLNGVIQEPTADFLLTNGGNNIIFTTAPATGDSCFAMLYGDVGGVAIPDTSITAAKLASNLQSFTEDYFTASGDSNSYTLTESPPSKSSILVTVDGIVQAEANYSLSGTTLTFDSNLDSDSALRIIHLGMRSGVTNPIAGSVGITEISSDLMAKAGIRINANELTEDVTIGANQRASVAGDFKISATLRVDGVFTIV
;
A
#
# COMPACT_ATOMS: atom_id res chain seq x y z
N MET A 1 -15.04 33.70 6.79
CA MET A 1 -15.52 33.81 8.18
C MET A 1 -15.33 32.44 8.81
N ALA A 2 -14.66 32.35 9.97
CA ALA A 2 -14.50 31.08 10.66
C ALA A 2 -15.85 30.62 11.21
N TYR A 3 -16.18 29.34 11.06
CA TYR A 3 -17.42 28.75 11.53
C TYR A 3 -17.44 28.72 13.07
N ILE A 4 -18.44 29.38 13.68
CA ILE A 4 -18.59 29.56 15.14
C ILE A 4 -19.65 28.59 15.71
N GLY A 5 -19.54 27.30 15.38
CA GLY A 5 -20.43 26.24 15.83
C GLY A 5 -19.69 24.92 16.09
N ARG A 6 -20.38 23.90 16.62
CA ARG A 6 -19.81 22.53 16.67
C ARG A 6 -19.59 22.05 15.24
N GLU A 7 -18.36 21.63 14.95
CA GLU A 7 -18.03 21.06 13.64
C GLU A 7 -18.98 19.89 13.33
N PRO A 8 -19.50 19.80 12.10
CA PRO A 8 -20.30 18.65 11.69
C PRO A 8 -19.45 17.38 11.85
N THR A 9 -20.00 16.35 12.49
CA THR A 9 -19.34 15.04 12.59
C THR A 9 -19.21 14.37 11.21
N SER A 10 -20.05 14.78 10.25
CA SER A 10 -19.98 14.41 8.83
C SER A 10 -20.72 15.47 7.99
N GLY A 11 -20.33 15.62 6.73
CA GLY A 11 -20.87 16.58 5.76
C GLY A 11 -20.26 17.98 5.83
N GLU A 12 -20.50 18.78 4.79
CA GLU A 12 -20.05 20.17 4.69
C GLU A 12 -21.25 21.08 4.36
N PHE A 13 -21.24 22.29 4.91
CA PHE A 13 -22.12 23.37 4.53
C PHE A 13 -21.46 24.18 3.41
N LYS A 14 -21.82 23.92 2.15
CA LYS A 14 -21.16 24.55 1.00
C LYS A 14 -22.10 25.45 0.23
N LYS A 15 -21.68 26.70 0.04
CA LYS A 15 -22.36 27.62 -0.88
C LYS A 15 -22.03 27.21 -2.33
N VAL A 16 -23.05 27.08 -3.17
CA VAL A 16 -22.88 26.90 -4.61
C VAL A 16 -22.37 28.20 -5.22
N ASP A 17 -21.33 28.13 -6.04
CA ASP A 17 -20.87 29.28 -6.81
C ASP A 17 -21.73 29.44 -8.08
N VAL A 18 -22.68 30.37 -8.02
CA VAL A 18 -23.60 30.69 -9.12
C VAL A 18 -23.10 31.84 -9.99
N SER A 19 -21.89 32.37 -9.76
CA SER A 19 -21.37 33.54 -10.50
C SER A 19 -21.19 33.31 -12.01
N SER A 20 -21.08 32.05 -12.42
CA SER A 20 -20.98 31.62 -13.83
C SER A 20 -22.33 31.28 -14.46
N TRP A 21 -23.44 31.32 -13.71
CA TRP A 21 -24.76 30.97 -14.21
C TRP A 21 -25.36 32.15 -14.96
N THR A 22 -25.68 31.95 -16.23
CA THR A 22 -26.35 32.95 -17.07
C THR A 22 -27.79 32.55 -17.32
N PHE A 23 -28.72 33.23 -16.66
CA PHE A 23 -30.15 33.08 -16.93
C PHE A 23 -30.56 33.91 -18.15
N ASN A 24 -31.30 33.28 -19.06
CA ASN A 24 -31.62 33.80 -20.39
C ASN A 24 -33.01 33.35 -20.90
N ASP A 25 -33.92 33.00 -19.99
CA ASP A 25 -35.29 32.53 -20.28
C ASP A 25 -35.35 31.20 -21.06
N SER A 26 -34.23 30.49 -21.24
CA SER A 26 -34.13 29.28 -22.06
C SER A 26 -33.30 28.17 -21.43
N SER A 27 -32.13 28.50 -20.88
CA SER A 27 -31.23 27.57 -20.20
C SER A 27 -31.84 27.09 -18.88
N THR A 28 -31.96 25.77 -18.72
CA THR A 28 -32.49 25.16 -17.50
C THR A 28 -31.45 24.45 -16.66
N SER A 29 -30.30 24.06 -17.23
CA SER A 29 -29.26 23.27 -16.55
C SER A 29 -28.03 24.11 -16.22
N PHE A 30 -27.55 23.98 -14.98
CA PHE A 30 -26.43 24.75 -14.46
C PHE A 30 -25.50 23.88 -13.60
N PRO A 31 -24.17 24.07 -13.67
CA PRO A 31 -23.20 23.27 -12.91
C PRO A 31 -23.17 23.69 -11.44
N LEU A 32 -23.17 22.74 -10.51
CA LEU A 32 -23.05 22.99 -9.07
C LEU A 32 -21.59 23.20 -8.63
N GLY A 33 -20.62 22.72 -9.42
CA GLY A 33 -19.19 22.76 -9.09
C GLY A 33 -18.73 21.69 -8.08
N PHE A 34 -19.65 20.82 -7.66
CA PHE A 34 -19.41 19.64 -6.82
C PHE A 34 -20.60 18.68 -6.97
N GLN A 35 -20.42 17.43 -6.55
CA GLN A 35 -21.47 16.43 -6.60
C GLN A 35 -22.40 16.55 -5.39
N ALA A 36 -23.68 16.83 -5.63
CA ALA A 36 -24.74 16.62 -4.65
C ALA A 36 -25.21 15.17 -4.72
N GLY A 37 -25.35 14.51 -3.56
CA GLY A 37 -25.80 13.12 -3.50
C GLY A 37 -27.30 12.98 -3.78
N GLU A 38 -28.10 13.89 -3.26
CA GLU A 38 -29.57 13.88 -3.37
C GLU A 38 -30.12 15.31 -3.56
N VAL A 39 -31.23 15.45 -4.30
CA VAL A 39 -31.81 16.77 -4.61
C VAL A 39 -32.26 17.53 -3.36
N ASN A 40 -32.70 16.81 -2.33
CA ASN A 40 -33.15 17.36 -1.05
C ASN A 40 -32.00 17.93 -0.18
N GLN A 41 -30.74 17.72 -0.59
CA GLN A 41 -29.58 18.32 0.06
C GLN A 41 -29.38 19.79 -0.35
N LEU A 42 -30.03 20.24 -1.44
CA LEU A 42 -29.95 21.63 -1.86
C LEU A 42 -31.12 22.44 -1.35
N VAL A 43 -30.79 23.64 -0.87
CA VAL A 43 -31.75 24.73 -0.76
C VAL A 43 -31.40 25.75 -1.82
N VAL A 44 -32.36 25.99 -2.72
CA VAL A 44 -32.21 26.89 -3.87
C VAL A 44 -33.25 27.99 -3.77
N SER A 45 -32.83 29.21 -4.07
CA SER A 45 -33.69 30.38 -4.13
C SER A 45 -33.47 31.13 -5.43
N LEU A 46 -34.58 31.48 -6.10
CA LEU A 46 -34.61 32.39 -7.25
C LEU A 46 -35.36 33.65 -6.86
N ASN A 47 -34.74 34.82 -7.00
CA ASN A 47 -35.29 36.12 -6.61
C ASN A 47 -35.81 36.18 -5.16
N GLY A 48 -35.16 35.45 -4.25
CA GLY A 48 -35.58 35.34 -2.85
C GLY A 48 -36.73 34.36 -2.59
N VAL A 49 -37.27 33.69 -3.63
CA VAL A 49 -38.29 32.65 -3.51
C VAL A 49 -37.62 31.29 -3.43
N ILE A 50 -37.86 30.54 -2.35
CA ILE A 50 -37.36 29.16 -2.20
C ILE A 50 -38.05 28.27 -3.22
N GLN A 51 -37.26 27.44 -3.89
CA GLN A 51 -37.73 26.47 -4.88
C GLN A 51 -37.96 25.11 -4.21
N GLU A 52 -39.00 24.39 -4.60
CA GLU A 52 -39.30 23.05 -4.10
C GLU A 52 -38.43 22.00 -4.83
N PRO A 53 -37.60 21.22 -4.11
CA PRO A 53 -36.87 20.10 -4.69
C PRO A 53 -37.84 19.11 -5.36
N THR A 54 -37.44 18.48 -6.46
CA THR A 54 -38.23 17.54 -7.30
C THR A 54 -39.39 18.13 -8.10
N ALA A 55 -39.96 19.27 -7.69
CA ALA A 55 -41.02 19.96 -8.43
C ALA A 55 -40.46 21.12 -9.29
N ASP A 56 -39.68 22.01 -8.67
CA ASP A 56 -39.14 23.20 -9.32
C ASP A 56 -37.72 22.97 -9.88
N PHE A 57 -36.98 22.01 -9.30
CA PHE A 57 -35.66 21.62 -9.78
C PHE A 57 -35.31 20.16 -9.48
N LEU A 58 -34.42 19.59 -10.29
CA LEU A 58 -33.86 18.24 -10.15
C LEU A 58 -32.34 18.27 -10.22
N LEU A 59 -31.71 17.15 -9.85
CA LEU A 59 -30.30 16.89 -10.12
C LEU A 59 -30.12 16.08 -11.39
N THR A 60 -29.06 16.36 -12.15
CA THR A 60 -28.65 15.59 -13.32
C THR A 60 -27.13 15.39 -13.33
N ASN A 61 -26.62 14.64 -14.31
CA ASN A 61 -25.19 14.34 -14.46
C ASN A 61 -24.58 13.72 -13.17
N GLY A 62 -25.29 12.75 -12.58
CA GLY A 62 -24.88 12.08 -11.34
C GLY A 62 -24.80 13.02 -10.13
N GLY A 63 -25.52 14.15 -10.13
CA GLY A 63 -25.51 15.13 -9.04
C GLY A 63 -24.60 16.33 -9.23
N ASN A 64 -23.92 16.45 -10.38
CA ASN A 64 -23.00 17.57 -10.66
C ASN A 64 -23.71 18.81 -11.22
N ASN A 65 -24.94 18.66 -11.69
CA ASN A 65 -25.73 19.73 -12.28
C ASN A 65 -27.11 19.79 -11.60
N ILE A 66 -27.60 21.01 -11.44
CA ILE A 66 -29.02 21.28 -11.17
C ILE A 66 -29.71 21.58 -12.50
N ILE A 67 -30.97 21.14 -12.63
CA ILE A 67 -31.85 21.53 -13.73
C ILE A 67 -33.17 22.07 -13.17
N PHE A 68 -33.53 23.29 -13.55
CA PHE A 68 -34.83 23.88 -13.20
C PHE A 68 -35.91 23.37 -14.17
N THR A 69 -37.12 23.11 -13.67
CA THR A 69 -38.24 22.65 -14.51
C THR A 69 -38.82 23.78 -15.36
N THR A 70 -38.63 25.04 -14.93
CA THR A 70 -38.89 26.26 -15.70
C THR A 70 -37.60 27.07 -15.81
N ALA A 71 -37.27 27.54 -17.02
CA ALA A 71 -36.05 28.32 -17.22
C ALA A 71 -36.12 29.64 -16.41
N PRO A 72 -35.10 29.95 -15.57
CA PRO A 72 -35.03 31.23 -14.89
C PRO A 72 -34.93 32.39 -15.89
N ALA A 73 -35.56 33.52 -15.56
CA ALA A 73 -35.68 34.66 -16.44
C ALA A 73 -34.38 35.48 -16.49
N THR A 74 -34.18 36.22 -17.58
CA THR A 74 -33.01 37.11 -17.70
C THR A 74 -32.99 38.14 -16.57
N GLY A 75 -31.87 38.18 -15.83
CA GLY A 75 -31.68 39.10 -14.71
C GLY A 75 -32.12 38.56 -13.35
N ASP A 76 -32.63 37.32 -13.29
CA ASP A 76 -32.94 36.68 -12.02
C ASP A 76 -31.69 36.52 -11.15
N SER A 77 -31.88 36.70 -9.84
CA SER A 77 -30.86 36.41 -8.83
C SER A 77 -31.03 35.00 -8.29
N CYS A 78 -29.93 34.28 -8.09
CA CYS A 78 -29.96 32.94 -7.52
C CYS A 78 -29.07 32.84 -6.28
N PHE A 79 -29.51 32.05 -5.32
CA PHE A 79 -28.73 31.61 -4.19
C PHE A 79 -28.97 30.11 -4.00
N ALA A 80 -27.89 29.33 -3.86
CA ALA A 80 -28.00 27.91 -3.57
C ALA A 80 -26.97 27.48 -2.52
N MET A 81 -27.42 26.63 -1.61
CA MET A 81 -26.60 26.06 -0.54
C MET A 81 -26.82 24.56 -0.48
N LEU A 82 -25.73 23.82 -0.35
CA LEU A 82 -25.74 22.38 -0.15
C LEU A 82 -25.56 22.06 1.34
N TYR A 83 -26.35 21.11 1.82
CA TYR A 83 -26.35 20.62 3.19
C TYR A 83 -26.17 19.10 3.23
N GLY A 84 -25.32 18.63 4.13
CA GLY A 84 -25.12 17.21 4.40
C GLY A 84 -23.88 16.64 3.72
N ASP A 85 -23.82 15.31 3.63
CA ASP A 85 -22.68 14.61 3.04
C ASP A 85 -22.62 14.89 1.54
N VAL A 86 -21.60 15.64 1.13
CA VAL A 86 -21.29 15.89 -0.28
C VAL A 86 -20.74 14.59 -0.80
N GLY A 87 -21.54 13.90 -1.64
CA GLY A 87 -21.26 12.61 -2.29
C GLY A 87 -19.97 11.98 -1.79
N GLY A 88 -20.06 11.14 -0.75
CA GLY A 88 -18.90 10.50 -0.15
C GLY A 88 -17.95 10.06 -1.26
N VAL A 89 -16.69 10.53 -1.22
CA VAL A 89 -15.80 10.64 -2.39
C VAL A 89 -16.05 9.50 -3.36
N ALA A 90 -16.80 9.78 -4.44
CA ALA A 90 -16.93 8.85 -5.54
C ALA A 90 -15.50 8.56 -5.96
N ILE A 91 -15.05 7.30 -5.87
CA ILE A 91 -13.71 6.90 -6.31
C ILE A 91 -13.69 7.14 -7.81
N PRO A 92 -13.07 8.23 -8.33
CA PRO A 92 -13.23 8.57 -9.73
C PRO A 92 -12.59 7.49 -10.60
N ASP A 93 -13.08 7.33 -11.83
CA ASP A 93 -12.43 6.45 -12.80
C ASP A 93 -10.93 6.77 -12.87
N THR A 94 -10.10 5.74 -12.95
CA THR A 94 -8.62 5.83 -12.96
C THR A 94 -7.97 6.37 -11.67
N SER A 95 -8.73 6.72 -10.65
CA SER A 95 -8.15 7.27 -9.42
C SER A 95 -7.39 6.24 -8.60
N ILE A 96 -7.73 4.94 -8.69
CA ILE A 96 -6.93 3.86 -8.09
C ILE A 96 -5.82 3.49 -9.06
N THR A 97 -4.65 4.07 -8.86
CA THR A 97 -3.42 3.73 -9.59
C THR A 97 -2.60 2.69 -8.82
N ALA A 98 -1.60 2.08 -9.46
CA ALA A 98 -0.69 1.14 -8.79
C ALA A 98 -0.04 1.74 -7.53
N ALA A 99 0.24 3.05 -7.52
CA ALA A 99 0.79 3.75 -6.36
C ALA A 99 -0.14 3.78 -5.13
N LYS A 100 -1.45 3.53 -5.31
CA LYS A 100 -2.42 3.40 -4.21
C LYS A 100 -2.55 1.96 -3.69
N LEU A 101 -1.94 1.00 -4.37
CA LEU A 101 -1.86 -0.38 -3.89
C LEU A 101 -0.64 -0.52 -2.98
N ALA A 102 -0.77 -1.29 -1.91
CA ALA A 102 0.39 -1.64 -1.10
C ALA A 102 1.41 -2.41 -1.95
N SER A 103 2.71 -2.20 -1.74
CA SER A 103 3.77 -2.80 -2.60
C SER A 103 3.67 -4.32 -2.71
N ASN A 104 3.19 -4.99 -1.66
CA ASN A 104 2.97 -6.44 -1.63
C ASN A 104 1.79 -6.93 -2.49
N LEU A 105 0.96 -6.03 -3.02
CA LEU A 105 -0.12 -6.31 -3.97
C LEU A 105 0.29 -6.01 -5.42
N GLN A 106 1.48 -5.45 -5.65
CA GLN A 106 1.95 -5.05 -6.98
C GLN A 106 2.91 -6.09 -7.61
N SER A 107 3.40 -7.05 -6.83
CA SER A 107 4.42 -8.01 -7.28
C SER A 107 3.78 -9.28 -7.83
N PHE A 108 3.97 -9.51 -9.13
CA PHE A 108 3.72 -10.78 -9.81
C PHE A 108 5.05 -11.26 -10.39
N THR A 109 5.89 -11.84 -9.52
CA THR A 109 7.19 -12.38 -9.91
C THR A 109 7.01 -13.71 -10.65
N GLU A 110 7.90 -14.02 -11.58
CA GLU A 110 7.95 -15.29 -12.28
C GLU A 110 9.28 -15.99 -12.00
N ASP A 111 9.19 -17.27 -11.63
CA ASP A 111 10.33 -18.18 -11.63
C ASP A 111 10.20 -19.15 -12.81
N TYR A 112 11.29 -19.34 -13.56
CA TYR A 112 11.35 -20.23 -14.71
C TYR A 112 12.55 -21.17 -14.60
N PHE A 113 12.32 -22.47 -14.78
CA PHE A 113 13.33 -23.52 -14.75
C PHE A 113 13.18 -24.45 -15.95
N THR A 114 14.31 -24.93 -16.44
CA THR A 114 14.36 -26.09 -17.34
C THR A 114 14.74 -27.31 -16.50
N ALA A 115 13.90 -28.33 -16.48
CA ALA A 115 14.15 -29.54 -15.71
C ALA A 115 15.32 -30.36 -16.31
N SER A 116 16.16 -30.93 -15.47
CA SER A 116 17.31 -31.75 -15.87
C SER A 116 17.01 -33.25 -15.93
N GLY A 117 15.83 -33.70 -15.53
CA GLY A 117 15.50 -35.13 -15.37
C GLY A 117 15.87 -35.74 -14.02
N ASP A 118 16.80 -35.11 -13.29
CA ASP A 118 17.43 -35.70 -12.08
C ASP A 118 17.08 -34.99 -10.76
N SER A 119 16.29 -33.91 -10.81
CA SER A 119 15.83 -33.17 -9.62
C SER A 119 14.31 -33.10 -9.59
N ASN A 120 13.75 -33.22 -8.38
CA ASN A 120 12.34 -32.93 -8.10
C ASN A 120 12.16 -31.66 -7.27
N SER A 121 13.24 -30.96 -6.93
CA SER A 121 13.22 -29.81 -6.03
C SER A 121 13.78 -28.56 -6.71
N TYR A 122 13.05 -27.46 -6.58
CA TYR A 122 13.34 -26.18 -7.23
C TYR A 122 13.26 -25.05 -6.22
N THR A 123 14.26 -24.15 -6.26
CA THR A 123 14.35 -23.02 -5.33
C THR A 123 13.80 -21.77 -6.01
N LEU A 124 12.66 -21.29 -5.53
CA LEU A 124 12.00 -20.06 -5.95
C LEU A 124 12.81 -18.83 -5.52
N THR A 125 12.67 -17.72 -6.26
CA THR A 125 13.35 -16.46 -5.93
C THR A 125 12.82 -15.83 -4.64
N GLU A 126 11.58 -16.13 -4.27
CA GLU A 126 10.95 -15.66 -3.03
C GLU A 126 10.10 -16.75 -2.36
N SER A 127 9.84 -16.58 -1.07
CA SER A 127 9.06 -17.54 -0.27
C SER A 127 7.57 -17.18 -0.39
N PRO A 128 6.75 -18.02 -1.05
CA PRO A 128 5.32 -17.78 -1.09
C PRO A 128 4.70 -18.01 0.30
N PRO A 129 3.64 -17.27 0.67
CA PRO A 129 2.94 -17.48 1.94
C PRO A 129 2.20 -18.84 2.01
N SER A 130 1.79 -19.40 0.86
CA SER A 130 1.10 -20.69 0.78
C SER A 130 1.20 -21.28 -0.63
N LYS A 131 0.78 -22.55 -0.83
CA LYS A 131 0.68 -23.11 -2.18
C LYS A 131 -0.34 -22.37 -3.05
N SER A 132 -1.42 -21.87 -2.45
CA SER A 132 -2.49 -21.17 -3.17
C SER A 132 -2.10 -19.76 -3.65
N SER A 133 -0.94 -19.25 -3.24
CA SER A 133 -0.39 -17.99 -3.74
C SER A 133 0.59 -18.18 -4.91
N ILE A 134 0.68 -19.38 -5.48
CA ILE A 134 1.48 -19.63 -6.67
C ILE A 134 0.66 -20.37 -7.73
N LEU A 135 0.91 -20.05 -9.00
CA LEU A 135 0.46 -20.84 -10.14
C LEU A 135 1.66 -21.62 -10.69
N VAL A 136 1.61 -22.93 -10.57
CA VAL A 136 2.67 -23.84 -11.06
C VAL A 136 2.23 -24.49 -12.35
N THR A 137 3.07 -24.41 -13.38
CA THR A 137 2.86 -25.06 -14.67
C THR A 137 4.10 -25.84 -15.10
N VAL A 138 3.90 -27.03 -15.67
CA VAL A 138 4.94 -27.86 -16.29
C VAL A 138 4.53 -28.05 -17.76
N ASP A 139 5.38 -27.63 -18.70
CA ASP A 139 5.10 -27.62 -20.14
C ASP A 139 3.76 -26.93 -20.50
N GLY A 140 3.41 -25.90 -19.73
CA GLY A 140 2.16 -25.15 -19.86
C GLY A 140 0.93 -25.81 -19.22
N ILE A 141 1.08 -27.01 -18.63
CA ILE A 141 0.01 -27.72 -17.92
C ILE A 141 0.02 -27.31 -16.45
N VAL A 142 -1.11 -26.78 -15.97
CA VAL A 142 -1.30 -26.40 -14.56
C VAL A 142 -1.23 -27.63 -13.66
N GLN A 143 -0.44 -27.53 -12.60
CA GLN A 143 -0.27 -28.60 -11.61
C GLN A 143 -1.21 -28.38 -10.42
N ALA A 144 -1.89 -29.45 -9.99
CA ALA A 144 -2.70 -29.42 -8.78
C ALA A 144 -1.82 -29.32 -7.54
N GLU A 145 -2.30 -28.65 -6.48
CA GLU A 145 -1.56 -28.48 -5.21
C GLU A 145 -1.20 -29.80 -4.51
N ALA A 146 -1.83 -30.91 -4.89
CA ALA A 146 -1.52 -32.25 -4.40
C ALA A 146 -0.23 -32.82 -5.00
N ASN A 147 0.20 -32.36 -6.18
CA ASN A 147 1.35 -32.90 -6.92
C ASN A 147 2.70 -32.29 -6.49
N TYR A 148 2.66 -31.32 -5.58
CA TYR A 148 3.86 -30.65 -5.08
C TYR A 148 3.70 -30.21 -3.63
N SER A 149 4.84 -30.03 -2.96
CA SER A 149 4.96 -29.44 -1.63
C SER A 149 5.75 -28.15 -1.69
N LEU A 150 5.53 -27.27 -0.70
CA LEU A 150 6.18 -25.97 -0.60
C LEU A 150 6.68 -25.79 0.82
N SER A 151 7.97 -25.47 0.98
CA SER A 151 8.61 -25.17 2.25
C SER A 151 9.59 -24.01 2.08
N GLY A 152 9.23 -22.84 2.59
CA GLY A 152 10.00 -21.62 2.35
C GLY A 152 10.03 -21.29 0.86
N THR A 153 11.24 -21.21 0.28
CA THR A 153 11.45 -21.03 -1.16
C THR A 153 11.52 -22.34 -1.93
N THR A 154 11.44 -23.50 -1.28
CA THR A 154 11.63 -24.78 -1.95
C THR A 154 10.29 -25.39 -2.37
N LEU A 155 10.11 -25.55 -3.69
CA LEU A 155 9.02 -26.29 -4.30
C LEU A 155 9.52 -27.70 -4.64
N THR A 156 8.80 -28.74 -4.20
CA THR A 156 9.21 -30.14 -4.43
C THR A 156 8.06 -30.96 -5.01
N PHE A 157 8.29 -31.65 -6.12
CA PHE A 157 7.37 -32.58 -6.75
C PHE A 157 7.54 -34.02 -6.23
N ASP A 158 6.51 -34.84 -6.38
CA ASP A 158 6.52 -36.25 -5.95
C ASP A 158 7.52 -37.12 -6.73
N SER A 159 7.86 -36.71 -7.95
CA SER A 159 8.88 -37.32 -8.80
C SER A 159 9.68 -36.26 -9.54
N ASN A 160 10.83 -36.65 -10.09
CA ASN A 160 11.57 -35.78 -11.00
C ASN A 160 10.69 -35.41 -12.19
N LEU A 161 10.84 -34.17 -12.67
CA LEU A 161 10.26 -33.75 -13.94
C LEU A 161 11.11 -34.31 -15.08
N ASP A 162 10.49 -34.58 -16.24
CA ASP A 162 11.21 -35.04 -17.42
C ASP A 162 12.29 -34.04 -17.85
N SER A 163 13.37 -34.54 -18.45
CA SER A 163 14.42 -33.67 -19.01
C SER A 163 13.80 -32.71 -20.02
N ASP A 164 14.25 -31.45 -19.96
CA ASP A 164 13.85 -30.35 -20.84
C ASP A 164 12.41 -29.84 -20.63
N SER A 165 11.65 -30.38 -19.69
CA SER A 165 10.35 -29.81 -19.30
C SER A 165 10.49 -28.38 -18.78
N ALA A 166 9.62 -27.50 -19.26
CA ALA A 166 9.54 -26.11 -18.87
C ALA A 166 8.70 -25.95 -17.60
N LEU A 167 9.35 -25.73 -16.46
CA LEU A 167 8.69 -25.44 -15.20
C LEU A 167 8.59 -23.92 -15.02
N ARG A 168 7.37 -23.43 -14.87
CA ARG A 168 7.08 -22.00 -14.67
C ARG A 168 6.18 -21.82 -13.45
N ILE A 169 6.56 -20.90 -12.58
CA ILE A 169 5.85 -20.53 -11.36
C ILE A 169 5.57 -19.04 -11.39
N ILE A 170 4.29 -18.67 -11.29
CA ILE A 170 3.89 -17.26 -11.11
C ILE A 170 3.50 -17.06 -9.66
N HIS A 171 4.12 -16.09 -9.00
CA HIS A 171 3.71 -15.64 -7.69
C HIS A 171 2.45 -14.78 -7.83
N LEU A 172 1.32 -15.33 -7.36
CA LEU A 172 0.04 -14.64 -7.32
C LEU A 172 0.05 -13.82 -6.04
N GLY A 173 -0.02 -12.50 -6.19
CA GLY A 173 0.26 -11.50 -5.14
C GLY A 173 -0.28 -11.79 -3.73
N MET A 174 0.22 -11.00 -2.78
CA MET A 174 0.34 -11.23 -1.33
C MET A 174 1.75 -11.68 -0.94
N ARG A 175 2.64 -10.69 -0.80
CA ARG A 175 3.88 -10.86 -0.04
C ARG A 175 3.53 -11.02 1.45
N SER A 176 3.96 -12.11 2.10
CA SER A 176 3.96 -12.15 3.57
C SER A 176 4.95 -11.09 4.05
N GLY A 177 4.46 -10.09 4.78
CA GLY A 177 5.31 -9.07 5.40
C GLY A 177 6.27 -9.63 6.47
N VAL A 178 6.12 -10.91 6.81
CA VAL A 178 7.00 -11.65 7.71
C VAL A 178 7.60 -12.80 6.92
N THR A 179 8.87 -12.66 6.51
CA THR A 179 9.67 -13.75 5.98
C THR A 179 10.55 -14.29 7.09
N ASN A 180 10.63 -15.61 7.22
CA ASN A 180 11.73 -16.22 7.97
C ASN A 180 13.05 -15.77 7.32
N PRO A 181 14.02 -15.23 8.07
CA PRO A 181 15.33 -14.96 7.51
C PRO A 181 15.91 -16.24 6.92
N ILE A 182 16.49 -16.15 5.73
CA ILE A 182 17.22 -17.27 5.13
C ILE A 182 18.37 -17.63 6.08
N ALA A 183 18.72 -18.92 6.16
CA ALA A 183 19.86 -19.35 6.98
C ALA A 183 21.12 -18.55 6.57
N GLY A 184 21.70 -17.81 7.53
CA GLY A 184 22.86 -16.95 7.31
C GLY A 184 22.59 -15.55 6.74
N SER A 185 21.33 -15.16 6.51
CA SER A 185 21.00 -13.83 5.92
C SER A 185 20.89 -12.70 6.93
N VAL A 186 20.95 -12.98 8.23
CA VAL A 186 20.97 -11.96 9.28
C VAL A 186 22.42 -11.72 9.65
N GLY A 187 23.04 -10.72 9.02
CA GLY A 187 24.35 -10.22 9.37
C GLY A 187 24.30 -9.16 10.46
N ILE A 188 25.46 -8.56 10.74
CA ILE A 188 25.59 -7.52 11.76
C ILE A 188 24.81 -6.23 11.40
N THR A 189 24.53 -6.00 10.12
CA THR A 189 23.79 -4.84 9.62
C THR A 189 22.28 -4.99 9.86
N GLU A 190 21.76 -6.21 9.80
CA GLU A 190 20.35 -6.54 10.03
C GLU A 190 20.01 -6.62 11.52
N ILE A 191 21.02 -6.67 12.39
CA ILE A 191 20.85 -6.64 13.84
C ILE A 191 20.93 -5.20 14.35
N SER A 192 19.88 -4.75 15.05
CA SER A 192 19.86 -3.42 15.67
C SER A 192 21.12 -3.16 16.51
N SER A 193 21.71 -1.97 16.35
CA SER A 193 22.83 -1.48 17.16
C SER A 193 22.54 -1.54 18.66
N ASP A 194 21.27 -1.48 19.06
CA ASP A 194 20.85 -1.61 20.45
C ASP A 194 21.02 -3.04 20.98
N LEU A 195 20.83 -4.07 20.14
CA LEU A 195 21.10 -5.45 20.54
C LEU A 195 22.62 -5.69 20.65
N MET A 196 23.40 -5.07 19.75
CA MET A 196 24.87 -5.11 19.78
C MET A 196 25.46 -4.38 20.99
N ALA A 197 24.79 -3.33 21.48
CA ALA A 197 25.25 -2.54 22.63
C ALA A 197 24.68 -3.04 23.98
N LYS A 198 23.45 -3.56 24.02
CA LYS A 198 22.69 -3.80 25.27
C LYS A 198 22.59 -5.27 25.70
N ALA A 199 22.73 -6.24 24.80
CA ALA A 199 22.52 -7.67 25.13
C ALA A 199 23.79 -8.50 25.40
N GLY A 200 25.00 -7.93 25.28
CA GLY A 200 26.22 -8.58 25.77
C GLY A 200 26.63 -9.89 25.07
N ILE A 201 25.99 -10.31 23.97
CA ILE A 201 26.46 -11.46 23.18
C ILE A 201 27.57 -10.98 22.25
N ARG A 202 28.81 -10.99 22.74
CA ARG A 202 30.01 -10.97 21.89
C ARG A 202 30.57 -12.40 21.86
N ILE A 203 30.34 -13.16 20.79
CA ILE A 203 31.24 -14.27 20.47
C ILE A 203 32.42 -13.62 19.77
N ASN A 204 33.54 -13.46 20.48
CA ASN A 204 34.74 -12.96 19.83
C ASN A 204 35.29 -14.08 18.93
N ALA A 205 35.77 -13.72 17.75
CA ALA A 205 36.70 -14.56 17.03
C ALA A 205 37.93 -14.82 17.92
N ASN A 206 38.73 -15.84 17.63
CA ASN A 206 39.99 -16.06 18.32
C ASN A 206 41.12 -15.11 17.85
N GLU A 207 40.83 -14.23 16.88
CA GLU A 207 41.78 -13.29 16.30
C GLU A 207 41.10 -11.96 15.96
N LEU A 208 41.76 -10.86 16.30
CA LEU A 208 41.46 -9.52 15.78
C LEU A 208 42.17 -9.31 14.45
N THR A 209 41.42 -9.27 13.35
CA THR A 209 41.96 -9.04 12.00
C THR A 209 41.73 -7.62 11.48
N GLU A 210 40.88 -6.83 12.14
CA GLU A 210 40.52 -5.46 11.76
C GLU A 210 40.74 -4.49 12.92
N ASP A 211 40.99 -3.21 12.62
CA ASP A 211 41.19 -2.18 13.64
C ASP A 211 39.91 -1.96 14.47
N VAL A 212 40.05 -2.00 15.80
CA VAL A 212 38.93 -1.82 16.74
C VAL A 212 39.29 -0.81 17.83
N THR A 213 38.35 0.09 18.12
CA THR A 213 38.46 1.04 19.25
C THR A 213 37.40 0.74 20.30
N ILE A 214 37.83 0.55 21.55
CA ILE A 214 36.97 0.53 22.74
C ILE A 214 36.93 1.96 23.28
N GLY A 215 35.82 2.67 23.06
CA GLY A 215 35.67 4.06 23.47
C GLY A 215 35.59 4.25 25.00
N ALA A 216 35.77 5.49 25.47
CA ALA A 216 35.89 5.83 26.90
C ALA A 216 34.73 5.34 27.79
N ASN A 217 33.52 5.19 27.24
CA ASN A 217 32.33 4.71 27.95
C ASN A 217 31.96 3.26 27.61
N GLN A 218 32.89 2.50 27.04
CA GLN A 218 32.64 1.12 26.59
C GLN A 218 33.46 0.14 27.42
N ARG A 219 32.90 -1.07 27.58
CA ARG A 219 33.58 -2.22 28.15
C ARG A 219 33.57 -3.35 27.12
N ALA A 220 34.70 -4.04 26.98
CA ALA A 220 34.81 -5.22 26.14
C ALA A 220 35.51 -6.33 26.92
N SER A 221 35.20 -7.58 26.57
CA SER A 221 35.87 -8.74 27.16
C SER A 221 36.14 -9.83 26.14
N VAL A 222 37.25 -10.55 26.32
CA VAL A 222 37.59 -11.82 25.63
C VAL A 222 37.77 -12.91 26.68
N ALA A 223 37.47 -14.15 26.34
CA ALA A 223 37.69 -15.30 27.21
C ALA A 223 38.64 -16.29 26.52
N GLY A 224 39.72 -16.67 27.19
CA GLY A 224 40.77 -17.56 26.66
C GLY A 224 41.75 -16.89 25.68
N ASP A 225 42.48 -17.72 24.93
CA ASP A 225 43.51 -17.27 23.99
C ASP A 225 42.91 -16.40 22.87
N PHE A 226 43.47 -15.21 22.67
CA PHE A 226 43.01 -14.25 21.68
C PHE A 226 44.21 -13.59 20.99
N LYS A 227 44.31 -13.75 19.67
CA LYS A 227 45.39 -13.19 18.85
C LYS A 227 45.02 -11.77 18.39
N ILE A 228 46.01 -10.88 18.37
CA ILE A 228 45.85 -9.52 17.83
C ILE A 228 46.73 -9.38 16.60
N SER A 229 46.11 -9.22 15.43
CA SER A 229 46.81 -9.02 14.14
C SER A 229 46.44 -7.69 13.46
N ALA A 230 45.70 -6.83 14.15
CA ALA A 230 45.39 -5.45 13.78
C ALA A 230 45.50 -4.52 15.02
N THR A 231 45.09 -3.26 14.89
CA THR A 231 45.18 -2.28 15.99
C THR A 231 43.99 -2.41 16.94
N LEU A 232 44.28 -2.72 18.20
CA LEU A 232 43.32 -2.58 19.30
C LEU A 232 43.60 -1.28 20.07
N ARG A 233 42.74 -0.28 19.92
CA ARG A 233 42.78 0.95 20.74
C ARG A 233 41.83 0.84 21.92
N VAL A 234 42.35 1.07 23.13
CA VAL A 234 41.58 0.98 24.38
C VAL A 234 41.54 2.33 25.08
N ASP A 235 40.47 3.09 24.85
CA ASP A 235 40.17 4.33 25.60
C ASP A 235 39.21 4.07 26.79
N GLY A 236 38.51 2.93 26.80
CA GLY A 236 37.62 2.45 27.87
C GLY A 236 38.21 1.29 28.68
N VAL A 237 37.39 0.25 28.97
CA VAL A 237 37.83 -0.93 29.74
C VAL A 237 37.85 -2.19 28.87
N PHE A 238 38.98 -2.89 28.86
CA PHE A 238 39.11 -4.21 28.25
C PHE A 238 39.42 -5.26 29.33
N THR A 239 38.68 -6.37 29.33
CA THR A 239 38.82 -7.45 30.32
C THR A 239 39.15 -8.76 29.63
N ILE A 240 40.20 -9.44 30.07
CA ILE A 240 40.55 -10.79 29.61
C ILE A 240 40.13 -11.74 30.72
N VAL A 241 39.27 -12.71 30.40
CA VAL A 241 38.67 -13.68 31.32
C VAL A 241 39.27 -15.07 31.09
#